data_AF-A0A6I6JVF2-F1
#
_entry.id   AF-A0A6I6JVF2-F1
#
_cell.length_a   1.000
_cell.length_b   1.000
_cell.length_c   1.000
_cell.angle_alpha   90.00
_cell.angle_beta   90.00
_cell.angle_gamma   90.00
#
_symmetry.space_group_name_H-M   'P 1'
#
loop_
_entity.id
_entity.type
_entity.pdbx_description
1 polymer ?
#
loop_
_entity_poly.entity_id
_entity_poly.type
_entity_poly.pdbx_seq_one_letter_code
_entity_poly.pdbx_strand_id
1 'polypeptide(L)'
;MKKAIIIFLSLFIILPEIVAQTSSLKVNTTVSKQVRDNFINSGRIFLFINPNTRSEPRLNTFPSQTNYIFAANIESWAATSAFTFDGKTEVIKSVDISLNSLPVGKYRIQVLWDQDTQESRINAPGNLYSDVVDIDLQQNESIEIPLTKIISPRKLVENKYLKEVNLKSDLLSDWWGKDMFVKAAVLLPKSFYNKPDKKYPVRYNIAGYGGRYTRANRHVENNSFMDWHLSEEGPEMITVFLDGEGPFGDSYQLDSDNSGPYGTSLTEELIPYIEKNYRGIAIPESRYLDGCSTGGWVSLALQLFYPDFFNGCFSYSPDQVDFENCQLINIYKDDNAFYNEFGYLRPLVRDVNGEPMVSQKDYIQFENVQGSSDTYLNSGGQFSAFSALFSPKGENDLPKPLFDPATGKIDRQVAEYWRKHDLKDMVENNWETLGPKIQGKIWIWVADMDHFYLNPAMRAFDAMLNQTDNPKSDASIHFSPMKGHCEEYDFIKVYHQIQEKINPDKQ
;
A
#
# COMPACT_ATOMS: atom_id res chain seq x y z
N MET A 1 62.96 -20.01 39.34
CA MET A 1 61.55 -20.08 38.87
C MET A 1 60.63 -19.72 40.02
N LYS A 2 60.16 -18.46 40.10
CA LYS A 2 59.12 -18.04 41.06
C LYS A 2 57.79 -17.97 40.32
N LYS A 3 56.83 -18.81 40.72
CA LYS A 3 55.46 -18.80 40.18
C LYS A 3 54.71 -17.61 40.77
N ALA A 4 54.29 -16.68 39.91
CA ALA A 4 53.35 -15.63 40.28
C ALA A 4 51.93 -16.21 40.24
N ILE A 5 51.23 -16.18 41.37
CA ILE A 5 49.80 -16.48 41.46
C ILE A 5 49.07 -15.18 41.16
N ILE A 6 48.42 -15.12 40.00
CA ILE A 6 47.52 -14.01 39.64
C ILE A 6 46.14 -14.39 40.16
N ILE A 7 45.69 -13.68 41.20
CA ILE A 7 44.33 -13.78 41.74
C ILE A 7 43.44 -12.89 40.87
N PHE A 8 42.54 -13.49 40.10
CA PHE A 8 41.46 -12.78 39.41
C PHE A 8 40.40 -12.38 40.46
N LEU A 9 40.34 -11.09 40.81
CA LEU A 9 39.23 -10.53 41.58
C LEU A 9 38.05 -10.32 40.61
N SER A 10 37.06 -11.20 40.66
CA SER A 10 35.77 -11.00 39.99
C SER A 10 34.95 -9.95 40.74
N LEU A 11 35.01 -8.70 40.28
CA LEU A 11 34.09 -7.65 40.70
C LEU A 11 32.70 -7.91 40.10
N PHE A 12 31.76 -8.35 40.93
CA PHE A 12 30.33 -8.29 40.61
C PHE A 12 29.89 -6.82 40.68
N ILE A 13 29.82 -6.17 39.51
CA ILE A 13 29.15 -4.87 39.38
C ILE A 13 27.65 -5.17 39.34
N ILE A 14 26.96 -4.94 40.46
CA ILE A 14 25.50 -4.86 40.48
C ILE A 14 25.14 -3.53 39.82
N LEU A 15 24.82 -3.56 38.52
CA LEU A 15 24.20 -2.44 37.84
C LEU A 15 22.77 -2.32 38.42
N PRO A 16 22.38 -1.19 39.03
CA PRO A 16 20.99 -0.99 39.38
C PRO A 16 20.18 -0.99 38.09
N GLU A 17 19.15 -1.83 38.03
CA GLU A 17 18.12 -1.71 36.99
C GLU A 17 17.53 -0.31 37.12
N ILE A 18 17.85 0.56 36.14
CA ILE A 18 17.18 1.84 35.99
C ILE A 18 15.78 1.50 35.52
N VAL A 19 14.86 1.32 36.47
CA VAL A 19 13.44 1.19 36.16
C VAL A 19 13.01 2.52 35.55
N ALA A 20 12.68 2.50 34.26
CA ALA A 20 12.13 3.68 33.59
C ALA A 20 10.88 4.12 34.35
N GLN A 21 10.80 5.40 34.70
CA GLN A 21 9.62 5.93 35.36
C GLN A 21 8.43 5.80 34.42
N THR A 22 7.32 5.25 34.91
CA THR A 22 6.09 5.05 34.14
C THR A 22 4.91 5.69 34.86
N SER A 23 3.87 6.02 34.09
CA SER A 23 2.64 6.65 34.55
C SER A 23 1.43 6.04 33.86
N SER A 24 0.26 6.12 34.51
CA SER A 24 -0.99 5.71 33.89
C SER A 24 -1.64 6.85 33.11
N LEU A 25 -2.19 6.56 31.93
CA LEU A 25 -3.00 7.49 31.15
C LEU A 25 -4.41 6.93 30.98
N LYS A 26 -5.41 7.75 31.30
CA LYS A 26 -6.82 7.52 30.99
C LYS A 26 -7.28 8.53 29.94
N VAL A 27 -7.89 8.07 28.85
CA VAL A 27 -8.44 8.95 27.81
C VAL A 27 -9.93 8.73 27.71
N ASN A 28 -10.71 9.78 28.03
CA ASN A 28 -12.16 9.77 27.86
C ASN A 28 -12.51 10.47 26.55
N THR A 29 -13.30 9.83 25.70
CA THR A 29 -13.71 10.39 24.41
C THR A 29 -15.23 10.39 24.29
N THR A 30 -15.76 11.42 23.64
CA THR A 30 -17.20 11.65 23.44
C THR A 30 -17.44 12.10 22.01
N VAL A 31 -18.68 11.93 21.52
CA VAL A 31 -19.11 12.46 20.22
C VAL A 31 -19.61 13.89 20.42
N SER A 32 -18.87 14.87 19.89
CA SER A 32 -19.24 16.27 20.03
C SER A 32 -20.52 16.61 19.25
N LYS A 33 -21.18 17.70 19.63
CA LYS A 33 -22.39 18.16 18.92
C LYS A 33 -22.13 18.47 17.43
N GLN A 34 -20.90 18.86 17.06
CA GLN A 34 -20.55 19.25 15.69
C GLN A 34 -20.60 18.07 14.71
N VAL A 35 -20.30 16.85 15.16
CA VAL A 35 -20.23 15.66 14.30
C VAL A 35 -21.33 14.64 14.58
N ARG A 36 -22.15 14.89 15.61
CA ARG A 36 -23.19 13.96 16.08
C ARG A 36 -24.18 13.53 15.01
N ASP A 37 -24.53 14.43 14.09
CA ASP A 37 -25.48 14.13 13.01
C ASP A 37 -24.91 13.13 11.98
N ASN A 38 -23.59 12.95 11.94
CA ASN A 38 -22.91 12.01 11.05
C ASN A 38 -22.44 10.74 11.79
N PHE A 39 -22.72 10.63 13.09
CA PHE A 39 -22.24 9.53 13.91
C PHE A 39 -23.04 8.25 13.68
N ILE A 40 -22.32 7.16 13.47
CA ILE A 40 -22.84 5.79 13.44
C ILE A 40 -22.38 5.09 14.71
N ASN A 41 -23.29 4.37 15.36
CA ASN A 41 -23.08 3.80 16.69
C ASN A 41 -22.20 2.55 16.72
N SER A 42 -21.94 1.93 15.57
CA SER A 42 -21.08 0.76 15.43
C SER A 42 -19.84 1.09 14.62
N GLY A 43 -18.68 0.58 15.02
CA GLY A 43 -17.42 0.86 14.36
C GLY A 43 -16.23 0.43 15.20
N ARG A 44 -15.05 0.98 14.87
CA ARG A 44 -13.80 0.72 15.55
C ARG A 44 -13.19 2.01 16.06
N ILE A 45 -12.83 2.03 17.33
CA ILE A 45 -12.19 3.19 17.95
C ILE A 45 -10.68 2.98 18.01
N PHE A 46 -9.93 4.03 17.73
CA PHE A 46 -8.47 4.04 17.79
C PHE A 46 -7.98 5.14 18.71
N LEU A 47 -6.97 4.82 19.52
CA LEU A 47 -6.18 5.77 20.29
C LEU A 47 -4.73 5.74 19.79
N PHE A 48 -4.27 6.87 19.27
CA PHE A 48 -2.89 7.07 18.85
C PHE A 48 -2.15 7.85 19.92
N ILE A 49 -1.00 7.34 20.36
CA ILE A 49 -0.10 8.00 21.30
C ILE A 49 1.30 7.94 20.69
N ASN A 50 1.85 9.11 20.36
CA ASN A 50 3.15 9.19 19.69
C ASN A 50 4.03 10.29 20.33
N PRO A 51 5.29 10.01 20.68
CA PRO A 51 6.21 11.03 21.21
C PRO A 51 6.79 11.96 20.12
N ASN A 52 6.59 11.66 18.83
CA ASN A 52 7.04 12.48 17.71
C ASN A 52 6.17 13.74 17.57
N THR A 53 6.83 14.90 17.50
CA THR A 53 6.15 16.20 17.45
C THR A 53 5.76 16.69 16.05
N ARG A 54 6.14 15.98 14.98
CA ARG A 54 6.09 16.55 13.61
C ARG A 54 4.82 16.23 12.82
N SER A 55 4.18 15.09 13.05
CA SER A 55 3.02 14.64 12.26
C SER A 55 1.76 14.50 13.12
N GLU A 56 0.60 14.62 12.48
CA GLU A 56 -0.70 14.29 13.09
C GLU A 56 -0.75 12.77 13.41
N PRO A 57 -1.02 12.34 14.66
CA PRO A 57 -0.86 10.95 15.08
C PRO A 57 -1.65 9.92 14.25
N ARG A 58 -2.92 10.18 13.91
CA ARG A 58 -3.76 9.24 13.13
C ARG A 58 -3.24 8.96 11.70
N LEU A 59 -2.34 9.81 11.20
CA LEU A 59 -1.71 9.64 9.88
C LEU A 59 -0.43 8.81 9.94
N ASN A 60 0.02 8.43 11.15
CA ASN A 60 1.23 7.64 11.35
C ASN A 60 0.88 6.22 11.82
N THR A 61 0.68 5.32 10.86
CA THR A 61 0.47 3.88 11.13
C THR A 61 1.71 3.04 10.82
N PHE A 62 2.84 3.68 10.48
CA PHE A 62 4.06 2.94 10.19
C PHE A 62 4.66 2.33 11.47
N PRO A 63 5.19 1.10 11.42
CA PRO A 63 5.75 0.43 12.58
C PRO A 63 6.90 1.22 13.23
N SER A 64 6.79 1.41 14.53
CA SER A 64 7.84 1.98 15.38
C SER A 64 7.59 1.60 16.82
N GLN A 65 8.64 1.23 17.56
CA GLN A 65 8.55 0.88 18.98
C GLN A 65 8.10 2.03 19.87
N THR A 66 8.02 3.25 19.34
CA THR A 66 7.51 4.44 20.06
C THR A 66 6.15 4.91 19.55
N ASN A 67 5.59 4.28 18.52
CA ASN A 67 4.28 4.63 17.97
C ASN A 67 3.20 3.71 18.54
N TYR A 68 2.51 4.15 19.59
CA TYR A 68 1.54 3.32 20.29
C TYR A 68 0.14 3.54 19.71
N ILE A 69 -0.46 2.48 19.19
CA ILE A 69 -1.82 2.48 18.66
C ILE A 69 -2.59 1.41 19.43
N PHE A 70 -3.72 1.80 19.99
CA PHE A 70 -4.68 0.90 20.63
C PHE A 70 -5.98 0.95 19.86
N ALA A 71 -6.64 -0.19 19.69
CA ALA A 71 -7.92 -0.24 18.99
C ALA A 71 -8.88 -1.25 19.61
N ALA A 72 -10.18 -0.98 19.47
CA ALA A 72 -11.24 -1.88 19.87
C ALA A 72 -12.47 -1.71 18.97
N ASN A 73 -13.15 -2.82 18.69
CA ASN A 73 -14.46 -2.78 18.05
C ASN A 73 -15.53 -2.42 19.09
N ILE A 74 -16.48 -1.58 18.70
CA ILE A 74 -17.63 -1.22 19.51
C ILE A 74 -18.90 -1.46 18.68
N GLU A 75 -19.72 -2.42 19.11
CA GLU A 75 -20.96 -2.78 18.41
C GLU A 75 -22.07 -1.73 18.57
N SER A 76 -22.10 -1.04 19.71
CA SER A 76 -23.10 0.00 19.99
C SER A 76 -22.60 1.03 21.01
N TRP A 77 -22.11 2.15 20.52
CA TRP A 77 -21.74 3.32 21.31
C TRP A 77 -22.83 4.39 21.27
N ALA A 78 -23.33 4.79 22.45
CA ALA A 78 -24.27 5.89 22.54
C ALA A 78 -23.55 7.24 22.40
N ALA A 79 -23.98 8.08 21.45
CA ALA A 79 -23.38 9.39 21.16
C ALA A 79 -23.36 10.37 22.36
N THR A 80 -24.15 10.11 23.40
CA THR A 80 -24.21 10.90 24.64
C THR A 80 -23.31 10.38 25.75
N SER A 81 -22.73 9.20 25.59
CA SER A 81 -21.91 8.54 26.59
C SER A 81 -20.43 8.64 26.23
N ALA A 82 -19.57 8.78 27.24
CA ALA A 82 -18.13 8.70 27.02
C ALA A 82 -17.69 7.25 26.83
N PHE A 83 -16.77 7.02 25.90
CA PHE A 83 -15.92 5.83 25.87
C PHE A 83 -14.61 6.15 26.59
N THR A 84 -14.05 5.18 27.31
CA THR A 84 -12.83 5.36 28.09
C THR A 84 -11.80 4.36 27.65
N PHE A 85 -10.62 4.83 27.27
CA PHE A 85 -9.40 4.04 27.23
C PHE A 85 -8.72 4.09 28.59
N ASP A 86 -8.59 2.94 29.23
CA ASP A 86 -7.80 2.74 30.44
C ASP A 86 -7.14 1.35 30.43
N GLY A 87 -6.34 1.02 31.45
CA GLY A 87 -5.66 -0.28 31.50
C GLY A 87 -6.56 -1.49 31.79
N LYS A 88 -7.89 -1.34 31.84
CA LYS A 88 -8.86 -2.44 31.90
C LYS A 88 -9.59 -2.66 30.58
N THR A 89 -9.48 -1.71 29.65
CA THR A 89 -10.14 -1.78 28.35
C THR A 89 -9.48 -2.88 27.53
N GLU A 90 -10.27 -3.84 27.05
CA GLU A 90 -9.78 -4.86 26.12
C GLU A 90 -9.53 -4.19 24.76
N VAL A 91 -8.26 -4.16 24.35
CA VAL A 91 -7.80 -3.52 23.12
C VAL A 91 -6.72 -4.38 22.48
N ILE A 92 -6.66 -4.39 21.15
CA ILE A 92 -5.43 -4.76 20.44
C ILE A 92 -4.47 -3.57 20.46
N LYS A 93 -3.16 -3.85 20.46
CA LYS A 93 -2.10 -2.86 20.61
C LYS A 93 -0.98 -3.07 19.59
N SER A 94 -0.40 -1.99 19.07
CA SER A 94 0.67 -2.06 18.05
C SER A 94 2.00 -2.54 18.62
N VAL A 95 2.23 -2.28 19.91
CA VAL A 95 3.41 -2.73 20.66
C VAL A 95 2.97 -3.25 22.03
N ASP A 96 3.78 -4.09 22.66
CA ASP A 96 3.47 -4.67 23.97
C ASP A 96 3.66 -3.66 25.11
N ILE A 97 2.71 -2.73 25.23
CA ILE A 97 2.67 -1.68 26.25
C ILE A 97 1.27 -1.54 26.86
N SER A 98 1.18 -1.07 28.10
CA SER A 98 -0.09 -0.82 28.81
C SER A 98 -0.28 0.67 29.06
N LEU A 99 -1.52 1.14 28.96
CA LEU A 99 -1.92 2.48 29.36
C LEU A 99 -1.68 2.76 30.85
N ASN A 100 -1.52 1.72 31.69
CA ASN A 100 -1.16 1.89 33.11
C ASN A 100 0.34 2.07 33.35
N SER A 101 1.17 1.88 32.34
CA SER A 101 2.63 1.84 32.46
C SER A 101 3.33 2.47 31.27
N LEU A 102 2.82 3.61 30.78
CA LEU A 102 3.47 4.38 29.71
C LEU A 102 4.74 5.05 30.27
N PRO A 103 5.87 5.05 29.54
CA PRO A 103 7.04 5.83 29.92
C PRO A 103 6.69 7.30 30.12
N VAL A 104 7.28 7.95 31.13
CA VAL A 104 7.12 9.40 31.28
C VAL A 104 7.70 10.13 30.07
N GLY A 105 7.05 11.20 29.65
CA GLY A 105 7.50 11.97 28.49
C GLY A 105 6.40 12.75 27.79
N LYS A 106 6.80 13.42 26.73
CA LYS A 106 5.91 14.23 25.91
C LYS A 106 5.25 13.38 24.84
N TYR A 107 3.93 13.49 24.74
CA TYR A 107 3.14 12.73 23.79
C TYR A 107 2.16 13.63 23.06
N ARG A 108 1.90 13.26 21.81
CA ARG A 108 0.77 13.73 21.02
C ARG A 108 -0.26 12.62 20.95
N ILE A 109 -1.48 12.95 21.29
CA ILE A 109 -2.57 12.00 21.46
C ILE A 109 -3.71 12.38 20.54
N GLN A 110 -4.29 11.39 19.88
CA GLN A 110 -5.45 11.59 19.01
C GLN A 110 -6.37 10.37 19.04
N VAL A 111 -7.67 10.62 18.91
CA VAL A 111 -8.70 9.59 18.80
C VAL A 111 -9.32 9.63 17.40
N LEU A 112 -9.55 8.46 16.83
CA LEU A 112 -10.26 8.25 15.57
C LEU A 112 -11.38 7.24 15.80
N TRP A 113 -12.53 7.50 15.21
CA TRP A 113 -13.67 6.61 15.13
C TRP A 113 -13.88 6.22 13.67
N ASP A 114 -13.52 4.98 13.38
CA ASP A 114 -13.68 4.35 12.09
C ASP A 114 -15.07 3.71 12.02
N GLN A 115 -15.95 4.38 11.29
CA GLN A 115 -17.36 4.02 11.12
C GLN A 115 -17.72 3.82 9.64
N ASP A 116 -16.80 4.15 8.75
CA ASP A 116 -16.98 3.93 7.34
C ASP A 116 -16.91 2.43 7.01
N THR A 117 -17.75 2.04 6.07
CA THR A 117 -17.83 0.67 5.56
C THR A 117 -17.69 0.62 4.04
N GLN A 118 -17.36 1.76 3.42
CA GLN A 118 -17.26 1.91 1.99
C GLN A 118 -15.81 1.82 1.51
N GLU A 119 -14.86 2.36 2.26
CA GLU A 119 -13.44 2.27 1.99
C GLU A 119 -12.73 1.44 3.06
N SER A 120 -11.60 0.85 2.67
CA SER A 120 -10.89 -0.13 3.46
C SER A 120 -10.00 0.45 4.56
N ARG A 121 -9.66 1.74 4.50
CA ARG A 121 -8.65 2.36 5.36
C ARG A 121 -9.24 3.28 6.40
N ILE A 122 -8.62 3.30 7.58
CA ILE A 122 -9.05 4.09 8.74
C ILE A 122 -9.17 5.61 8.49
N ASN A 123 -8.44 6.15 7.49
CA ASN A 123 -8.54 7.56 7.10
C ASN A 123 -9.52 7.78 5.93
N ALA A 124 -10.58 6.98 5.87
CA ALA A 124 -11.67 7.10 4.91
C ALA A 124 -12.55 8.33 5.17
N PRO A 125 -13.10 8.97 4.11
CA PRO A 125 -14.13 9.99 4.25
C PRO A 125 -15.31 9.51 5.10
N GLY A 126 -15.85 10.37 5.96
CA GLY A 126 -16.95 10.02 6.84
C GLY A 126 -16.53 9.56 8.24
N ASN A 127 -15.29 9.11 8.42
CA ASN A 127 -14.76 8.80 9.75
C ASN A 127 -14.61 10.04 10.60
N LEU A 128 -14.80 9.87 11.91
CA LEU A 128 -14.74 10.97 12.88
C LEU A 128 -13.40 10.97 13.60
N TYR A 129 -12.87 12.14 13.92
CA TYR A 129 -11.61 12.23 14.65
C TYR A 129 -11.56 13.46 15.56
N SER A 130 -10.65 13.40 16.52
CA SER A 130 -10.40 14.50 17.46
C SER A 130 -9.34 15.47 16.95
N ASP A 131 -9.27 16.63 17.59
CA ASP A 131 -8.05 17.43 17.60
C ASP A 131 -6.89 16.66 18.27
N VAL A 132 -5.66 17.08 17.95
CA VAL A 132 -4.45 16.53 18.59
C VAL A 132 -4.27 17.20 19.94
N VAL A 133 -4.04 16.41 20.98
CA VAL A 133 -3.74 16.87 22.34
C VAL A 133 -2.30 16.55 22.67
N ASP A 134 -1.51 17.57 22.99
CA ASP A 134 -0.14 17.41 23.44
C ASP A 134 -0.11 17.37 24.99
N ILE A 135 0.53 16.36 25.57
CA ILE A 135 0.70 16.22 27.02
C ILE A 135 2.17 16.02 27.40
N ASP A 136 2.51 16.30 28.65
CA ASP A 136 3.79 15.94 29.26
C ASP A 136 3.52 15.01 30.45
N LEU A 137 3.47 13.71 30.17
CA LEU A 137 3.05 12.68 31.11
C LEU A 137 4.13 12.45 32.17
N GLN A 138 4.01 13.13 33.31
CA GLN A 138 4.95 13.02 34.44
C GLN A 138 4.39 12.23 35.62
N GLN A 139 3.08 12.09 35.68
CA GLN A 139 2.33 11.38 36.71
C GLN A 139 1.06 10.76 36.08
N ASN A 140 0.25 10.09 36.89
CA ASN A 140 -1.02 9.56 36.42
C ASN A 140 -1.93 10.69 35.92
N GLU A 141 -2.43 10.57 34.69
CA GLU A 141 -3.26 11.58 34.05
C GLU A 141 -4.56 11.01 33.51
N SER A 142 -5.59 11.84 33.52
CA SER A 142 -6.88 11.57 32.89
C SER A 142 -7.24 12.77 32.03
N ILE A 143 -7.42 12.56 30.74
CA ILE A 143 -7.68 13.62 29.76
C ILE A 143 -8.98 13.35 29.00
N GLU A 144 -9.60 14.42 28.50
CA GLU A 144 -10.78 14.36 27.64
C GLU A 144 -10.42 14.75 26.21
N ILE A 145 -10.76 13.87 25.26
CA ILE A 145 -10.47 14.07 23.84
C ILE A 145 -11.76 13.78 23.04
N PRO A 146 -12.64 14.78 22.83
CA PRO A 146 -13.86 14.59 22.05
C PRO A 146 -13.56 14.44 20.55
N LEU A 147 -14.37 13.66 19.85
CA LEU A 147 -14.41 13.64 18.38
C LEU A 147 -15.09 14.91 17.91
N THR A 148 -14.39 15.74 17.13
CA THR A 148 -14.84 17.08 16.74
C THR A 148 -14.88 17.30 15.23
N LYS A 149 -14.26 16.41 14.44
CA LYS A 149 -14.10 16.56 12.99
C LYS A 149 -14.53 15.30 12.25
N ILE A 150 -14.85 15.49 10.98
CA ILE A 150 -15.18 14.43 10.01
C ILE A 150 -14.18 14.50 8.86
N ILE A 151 -13.68 13.34 8.41
CA ILE A 151 -12.79 13.26 7.26
C ILE A 151 -13.59 13.62 6.00
N SER A 152 -13.11 14.62 5.26
CA SER A 152 -13.79 15.13 4.07
C SER A 152 -13.64 14.19 2.86
N PRO A 153 -14.62 14.16 1.94
CA PRO A 153 -14.47 13.46 0.66
C PRO A 153 -13.25 13.93 -0.13
N ARG A 154 -12.55 12.98 -0.76
CA ARG A 154 -11.45 13.30 -1.68
C ARG A 154 -12.03 13.91 -2.97
N LYS A 155 -11.39 14.96 -3.49
CA LYS A 155 -11.80 15.67 -4.71
C LYS A 155 -10.60 16.09 -5.55
N LEU A 156 -10.80 16.19 -6.86
CA LEU A 156 -9.83 16.84 -7.74
C LEU A 156 -9.94 18.36 -7.64
N VAL A 157 -8.81 19.03 -7.89
CA VAL A 157 -8.80 20.49 -8.06
C VAL A 157 -9.51 20.89 -9.34
N GLU A 158 -10.17 22.05 -9.33
CA GLU A 158 -10.79 22.59 -10.54
C GLU A 158 -9.73 22.98 -11.56
N ASN A 159 -9.69 22.25 -12.68
CA ASN A 159 -8.80 22.56 -13.78
C ASN A 159 -9.42 22.11 -15.11
N LYS A 160 -9.27 22.92 -16.17
CA LYS A 160 -9.87 22.58 -17.47
C LYS A 160 -9.26 21.32 -18.10
N TYR A 161 -8.01 20.98 -17.81
CA TYR A 161 -7.32 19.80 -18.35
C TYR A 161 -7.40 18.57 -17.43
N LEU A 162 -7.83 18.73 -16.18
CA LEU A 162 -8.01 17.63 -15.24
C LEU A 162 -9.49 17.26 -15.13
N LYS A 163 -9.81 15.98 -15.31
CA LYS A 163 -11.19 15.47 -15.27
C LYS A 163 -11.29 14.31 -14.29
N GLU A 164 -12.39 14.30 -13.54
CA GLU A 164 -12.73 13.19 -12.66
C GLU A 164 -13.59 12.19 -13.42
N VAL A 165 -13.28 10.91 -13.22
CA VAL A 165 -14.10 9.78 -13.64
C VAL A 165 -14.55 9.06 -12.38
N ASN A 166 -15.86 8.89 -12.24
CA ASN A 166 -16.50 8.11 -11.19
C ASN A 166 -17.56 7.23 -11.88
N LEU A 167 -17.17 6.03 -12.26
CA LEU A 167 -17.97 5.12 -13.07
C LEU A 167 -18.56 4.04 -12.16
N LYS A 168 -19.89 3.86 -12.21
CA LYS A 168 -20.50 2.65 -11.65
C LYS A 168 -20.08 1.46 -12.51
N SER A 169 -19.44 0.46 -11.91
CA SER A 169 -19.09 -0.79 -12.58
C SER A 169 -20.26 -1.76 -12.43
N ASP A 170 -20.81 -2.24 -13.53
CA ASP A 170 -21.88 -3.23 -13.51
C ASP A 170 -21.31 -4.58 -13.04
N LEU A 171 -20.12 -4.95 -13.53
CA LEU A 171 -19.43 -6.19 -13.14
C LEU A 171 -19.15 -6.28 -11.64
N LEU A 172 -18.60 -5.22 -11.03
CA LEU A 172 -18.35 -5.19 -9.59
C LEU A 172 -19.64 -5.06 -8.80
N SER A 173 -20.63 -4.31 -9.31
CA SER A 173 -21.91 -4.16 -8.61
C SER A 173 -22.67 -5.47 -8.52
N ASP A 174 -22.68 -6.24 -9.61
CA ASP A 174 -23.29 -7.57 -9.67
C ASP A 174 -22.57 -8.55 -8.74
N TRP A 175 -21.23 -8.52 -8.69
CA TRP A 175 -20.44 -9.37 -7.80
C TRP A 175 -20.69 -9.07 -6.33
N TRP A 176 -20.71 -7.78 -5.95
CA TRP A 176 -20.87 -7.35 -4.55
C TRP A 176 -22.32 -7.28 -4.08
N GLY A 177 -23.30 -7.37 -4.99
CA GLY A 177 -24.72 -7.21 -4.68
C GLY A 177 -25.09 -5.80 -4.19
N LYS A 178 -24.26 -4.80 -4.48
CA LYS A 178 -24.46 -3.38 -4.16
C LYS A 178 -23.76 -2.50 -5.19
N ASP A 179 -24.16 -1.25 -5.32
CA ASP A 179 -23.51 -0.31 -6.23
C ASP A 179 -22.02 -0.14 -5.90
N MET A 180 -21.17 -0.47 -6.86
CA MET A 180 -19.71 -0.32 -6.79
C MET A 180 -19.23 0.68 -7.84
N PHE A 181 -18.27 1.52 -7.45
CA PHE A 181 -17.74 2.58 -8.31
C PHE A 181 -16.22 2.47 -8.44
N VAL A 182 -15.73 2.64 -9.67
CA VAL A 182 -14.31 2.76 -9.98
C VAL A 182 -13.99 4.20 -10.38
N LYS A 183 -12.90 4.73 -9.81
CA LYS A 183 -12.52 6.14 -9.95
C LYS A 183 -11.20 6.29 -10.69
N ALA A 184 -11.06 7.39 -11.42
CA ALA A 184 -9.81 7.79 -12.04
C ALA A 184 -9.73 9.31 -12.22
N ALA A 185 -8.52 9.83 -12.39
CA ALA A 185 -8.31 11.19 -12.87
C ALA A 185 -7.74 11.15 -14.28
N VAL A 186 -8.23 12.01 -15.18
CA VAL A 186 -7.78 12.10 -16.56
C VAL A 186 -7.15 13.47 -16.79
N LEU A 187 -5.85 13.47 -17.07
CA LEU A 187 -5.10 14.66 -17.48
C LEU A 187 -5.00 14.70 -19.00
N LEU A 188 -5.57 15.76 -19.57
CA LEU A 188 -5.69 15.96 -21.01
C LEU A 188 -4.47 16.70 -21.60
N PRO A 189 -4.02 16.33 -22.82
CA PRO A 189 -2.90 17.00 -23.48
C PRO A 189 -3.28 18.42 -23.92
N LYS A 190 -2.27 19.26 -24.15
CA LYS A 190 -2.42 20.66 -24.57
C LYS A 190 -3.37 20.83 -25.75
N SER A 191 -3.21 19.99 -26.78
CA SER A 191 -3.97 20.16 -28.02
C SER A 191 -5.43 19.72 -27.94
N PHE A 192 -5.88 19.12 -26.82
CA PHE A 192 -7.20 18.52 -26.69
C PHE A 192 -8.32 19.47 -27.16
N TYR A 193 -8.39 20.68 -26.62
CA TYR A 193 -9.47 21.62 -26.97
C TYR A 193 -9.32 22.27 -28.35
N ASN A 194 -8.10 22.35 -28.88
CA ASN A 194 -7.81 23.06 -30.13
C ASN A 194 -7.78 22.13 -31.36
N LYS A 195 -7.78 20.80 -31.15
CA LYS A 195 -7.80 19.78 -32.20
C LYS A 195 -8.96 18.80 -31.94
N PRO A 196 -10.23 19.17 -32.24
CA PRO A 196 -11.41 18.38 -31.89
C PRO A 196 -11.46 16.97 -32.52
N ASP A 197 -10.82 16.78 -33.67
CA ASP A 197 -10.80 15.49 -34.38
C ASP A 197 -9.61 14.59 -34.00
N LYS A 198 -8.64 15.12 -33.24
CA LYS A 198 -7.47 14.35 -32.84
C LYS A 198 -7.83 13.34 -31.74
N LYS A 199 -7.35 12.10 -31.92
CA LYS A 199 -7.33 11.06 -30.89
C LYS A 199 -5.92 10.91 -30.29
N TYR A 200 -5.85 10.39 -29.08
CA TYR A 200 -4.62 10.35 -28.30
C TYR A 200 -4.30 8.95 -27.78
N PRO A 201 -3.02 8.53 -27.77
CA PRO A 201 -2.60 7.39 -26.98
C PRO A 201 -2.84 7.65 -25.48
N VAL A 202 -2.91 6.58 -24.70
CA VAL A 202 -3.26 6.64 -23.27
C VAL A 202 -2.19 5.98 -22.44
N ARG A 203 -1.65 6.74 -21.49
CA ARG A 203 -0.80 6.27 -20.40
C ARG A 203 -1.67 6.06 -19.16
N TYR A 204 -1.69 4.85 -18.62
CA TYR A 204 -2.32 4.52 -17.35
C TYR A 204 -1.25 4.46 -16.27
N ASN A 205 -1.20 5.50 -15.46
CA ASN A 205 -0.31 5.59 -14.30
C ASN A 205 -0.99 4.91 -13.10
N ILE A 206 -0.29 3.97 -12.47
CA ILE A 206 -0.71 3.28 -11.25
C ILE A 206 0.11 3.80 -10.06
N ALA A 207 -0.56 4.04 -8.94
CA ALA A 207 0.12 4.51 -7.73
C ALA A 207 0.80 3.36 -6.98
N GLY A 208 1.78 3.70 -6.14
CA GLY A 208 2.17 2.84 -5.02
C GLY A 208 1.02 2.66 -4.02
N TYR A 209 1.16 1.67 -3.13
CA TYR A 209 0.10 1.24 -2.22
C TYR A 209 -0.56 2.42 -1.49
N GLY A 210 -1.88 2.58 -1.66
CA GLY A 210 -2.64 3.65 -1.00
C GLY A 210 -2.74 4.97 -1.73
N GLY A 211 -2.09 5.08 -2.89
CA GLY A 211 -2.32 6.23 -3.74
C GLY A 211 -3.74 6.19 -4.30
N ARG A 212 -4.37 7.36 -4.34
CA ARG A 212 -5.69 7.55 -4.94
C ARG A 212 -5.55 8.37 -6.21
N TYR A 213 -6.57 8.39 -7.06
CA TYR A 213 -6.62 9.20 -8.28
C TYR A 213 -6.34 10.69 -8.04
N THR A 214 -6.67 11.19 -6.84
CA THR A 214 -6.44 12.58 -6.43
C THR A 214 -4.97 12.99 -6.32
N ARG A 215 -4.02 12.04 -6.41
CA ARG A 215 -2.59 12.38 -6.57
C ARG A 215 -2.32 13.24 -7.80
N ALA A 216 -3.22 13.21 -8.81
CA ALA A 216 -3.16 14.08 -9.98
C ALA A 216 -3.15 15.58 -9.61
N ASN A 217 -3.74 15.97 -8.47
CA ASN A 217 -3.70 17.35 -7.98
C ASN A 217 -2.25 17.84 -7.81
N ARG A 218 -1.33 16.99 -7.30
CA ARG A 218 0.08 17.37 -7.11
C ARG A 218 0.78 17.76 -8.41
N HIS A 219 0.37 17.17 -9.53
CA HIS A 219 0.89 17.52 -10.85
C HIS A 219 0.28 18.84 -11.34
N VAL A 220 -1.04 18.97 -11.24
CA VAL A 220 -1.77 20.12 -11.78
C VAL A 220 -1.57 21.41 -10.96
N GLU A 221 -1.31 21.28 -9.66
CA GLU A 221 -0.97 22.41 -8.77
C GLU A 221 0.52 22.80 -8.87
N ASN A 222 1.36 22.00 -9.54
CA ASN A 222 2.75 22.32 -9.78
C ASN A 222 2.90 23.10 -11.10
N ASN A 223 3.18 24.41 -10.98
CA ASN A 223 3.33 25.30 -12.13
C ASN A 223 4.41 24.83 -13.11
N SER A 224 5.58 24.39 -12.63
CA SER A 224 6.66 23.92 -13.51
C SER A 224 6.25 22.68 -14.31
N PHE A 225 5.50 21.78 -13.68
CA PHE A 225 4.95 20.62 -14.40
C PHE A 225 3.93 21.05 -15.44
N MET A 226 2.99 21.94 -15.10
CA MET A 226 1.95 22.38 -16.03
C MET A 226 2.49 23.23 -17.19
N ASP A 227 3.52 24.04 -16.95
CA ASP A 227 4.21 24.81 -17.99
C ASP A 227 4.88 23.87 -19.00
N TRP A 228 5.55 22.81 -18.51
CA TRP A 228 6.09 21.74 -19.37
C TRP A 228 4.99 20.98 -20.10
N HIS A 229 3.95 20.52 -19.40
CA HIS A 229 2.84 19.74 -19.96
C HIS A 229 2.09 20.50 -21.07
N LEU A 230 2.03 21.83 -20.97
CA LEU A 230 1.37 22.71 -21.94
C LEU A 230 2.36 23.36 -22.94
N SER A 231 3.64 22.98 -22.91
CA SER A 231 4.64 23.42 -23.89
C SER A 231 4.52 22.64 -25.21
N GLU A 232 5.36 22.95 -26.20
CA GLU A 232 5.47 22.13 -27.42
C GLU A 232 6.22 20.80 -27.18
N GLU A 233 7.00 20.71 -26.10
CA GLU A 233 7.67 19.49 -25.63
C GLU A 233 6.76 18.63 -24.76
N GLY A 234 5.60 19.17 -24.36
CA GLY A 234 4.60 18.50 -23.55
C GLY A 234 3.99 17.29 -24.26
N PRO A 235 3.48 16.31 -23.50
CA PRO A 235 3.03 15.05 -24.06
C PRO A 235 1.73 15.23 -24.85
N GLU A 236 1.68 14.67 -26.05
CA GLU A 236 0.46 14.59 -26.86
C GLU A 236 -0.23 13.23 -26.63
N MET A 237 -0.42 12.89 -25.35
CA MET A 237 -1.09 11.68 -24.86
C MET A 237 -1.99 12.01 -23.67
N ILE A 238 -3.00 11.18 -23.42
CA ILE A 238 -3.84 11.26 -22.23
C ILE A 238 -3.13 10.52 -21.09
N THR A 239 -3.16 11.09 -19.89
CA THR A 239 -2.72 10.36 -18.69
C THR A 239 -3.88 10.07 -17.78
N VAL A 240 -4.05 8.80 -17.44
CA VAL A 240 -5.07 8.31 -16.53
C VAL A 240 -4.39 7.89 -15.24
N PHE A 241 -4.74 8.55 -14.14
CA PHE A 241 -4.33 8.16 -12.80
C PHE A 241 -5.39 7.21 -12.23
N LEU A 242 -5.10 5.91 -12.23
CA LEU A 242 -6.00 4.90 -11.69
C LEU A 242 -6.13 5.03 -10.16
N ASP A 243 -7.32 4.75 -9.63
CA ASP A 243 -7.55 4.54 -8.20
C ASP A 243 -7.36 3.07 -7.83
N GLY A 244 -6.67 2.83 -6.71
CA GLY A 244 -6.45 1.52 -6.13
C GLY A 244 -7.58 1.02 -5.24
N GLU A 245 -8.44 1.89 -4.71
CA GLU A 245 -9.36 1.53 -3.63
C GLU A 245 -10.25 0.32 -3.95
N GLY A 246 -10.21 -0.66 -3.04
CA GLY A 246 -11.10 -1.81 -3.00
C GLY A 246 -11.45 -2.20 -1.56
N PRO A 247 -12.36 -3.18 -1.37
CA PRO A 247 -12.97 -3.43 -0.06
C PRO A 247 -12.01 -3.95 1.03
N PHE A 248 -10.88 -4.55 0.65
CA PHE A 248 -9.86 -5.08 1.55
C PHE A 248 -8.53 -4.32 1.49
N GLY A 249 -8.49 -3.15 0.84
CA GLY A 249 -7.25 -2.47 0.49
C GLY A 249 -7.18 -2.20 -1.00
N ASP A 250 -6.00 -1.85 -1.51
CA ASP A 250 -5.88 -1.65 -2.95
C ASP A 250 -6.16 -2.96 -3.70
N SER A 251 -6.94 -2.92 -4.79
CA SER A 251 -7.35 -4.12 -5.53
C SER A 251 -6.28 -4.69 -6.46
N TYR A 252 -5.15 -3.99 -6.61
CA TYR A 252 -4.10 -4.28 -7.59
C TYR A 252 -4.61 -4.34 -9.05
N GLN A 253 -5.83 -3.84 -9.30
CA GLN A 253 -6.46 -3.85 -10.62
C GLN A 253 -6.52 -5.25 -11.26
N LEU A 254 -6.65 -6.29 -10.45
CA LEU A 254 -6.76 -7.68 -10.89
C LEU A 254 -7.99 -8.35 -10.29
N ASP A 255 -8.46 -9.39 -10.97
CA ASP A 255 -9.57 -10.21 -10.50
C ASP A 255 -9.13 -11.06 -9.32
N SER A 256 -9.97 -11.17 -8.29
CA SER A 256 -9.72 -12.08 -7.18
C SER A 256 -11.00 -12.67 -6.58
N ASP A 257 -10.83 -13.78 -5.88
CA ASP A 257 -11.93 -14.48 -5.19
C ASP A 257 -12.54 -13.66 -4.04
N ASN A 258 -11.83 -12.64 -3.55
CA ASN A 258 -12.27 -11.83 -2.40
C ASN A 258 -12.72 -10.42 -2.78
N SER A 259 -12.11 -9.81 -3.80
CA SER A 259 -12.41 -8.44 -4.20
C SER A 259 -13.35 -8.35 -5.41
N GLY A 260 -13.47 -9.43 -6.18
CA GLY A 260 -14.25 -9.48 -7.41
C GLY A 260 -13.44 -9.12 -8.66
N PRO A 261 -14.12 -8.94 -9.81
CA PRO A 261 -13.50 -8.84 -11.12
C PRO A 261 -12.92 -7.44 -11.44
N TYR A 262 -11.97 -6.94 -10.64
CA TYR A 262 -11.38 -5.61 -10.83
C TYR A 262 -10.54 -5.45 -12.10
N GLY A 263 -9.85 -6.49 -12.55
CA GLY A 263 -9.09 -6.48 -13.80
C GLY A 263 -9.99 -6.53 -15.02
N THR A 264 -11.06 -7.35 -14.96
CA THR A 264 -12.09 -7.38 -16.00
C THR A 264 -12.86 -6.06 -16.04
N SER A 265 -13.28 -5.49 -14.90
CA SER A 265 -13.90 -4.16 -14.85
C SER A 265 -12.99 -3.05 -15.40
N LEU A 266 -11.69 -3.12 -15.11
CA LEU A 266 -10.72 -2.16 -15.67
C LEU A 266 -10.71 -2.22 -17.21
N THR A 267 -10.59 -3.42 -17.78
CA THR A 267 -10.36 -3.62 -19.21
C THR A 267 -11.63 -3.57 -20.06
N GLU A 268 -12.78 -3.96 -19.51
CA GLU A 268 -14.06 -4.01 -20.23
C GLU A 268 -14.97 -2.79 -19.97
N GLU A 269 -14.82 -2.10 -18.83
CA GLU A 269 -15.69 -0.97 -18.47
C GLU A 269 -14.92 0.36 -18.37
N LEU A 270 -13.97 0.48 -17.44
CA LEU A 270 -13.34 1.76 -17.13
C LEU A 270 -12.50 2.31 -18.28
N ILE A 271 -11.62 1.49 -18.86
CA ILE A 271 -10.76 1.90 -19.98
C ILE A 271 -11.61 2.27 -21.21
N PRO A 272 -12.55 1.43 -21.68
CA PRO A 272 -13.43 1.80 -22.79
C PRO A 272 -14.25 3.06 -22.54
N TYR A 273 -14.73 3.27 -21.31
CA TYR A 273 -15.43 4.50 -20.93
C TYR A 273 -14.53 5.73 -21.09
N ILE A 274 -13.30 5.67 -20.58
CA ILE A 274 -12.33 6.78 -20.67
C ILE A 274 -11.98 7.07 -22.12
N GLU A 275 -11.63 6.05 -22.91
CA GLU A 275 -11.22 6.20 -24.30
C GLU A 275 -12.34 6.81 -25.15
N LYS A 276 -13.60 6.41 -24.92
CA LYS A 276 -14.77 6.98 -25.59
C LYS A 276 -14.99 8.44 -25.22
N ASN A 277 -14.93 8.79 -23.94
CA ASN A 277 -15.28 10.15 -23.47
C ASN A 277 -14.16 11.18 -23.66
N TYR A 278 -12.91 10.73 -23.73
CA TYR A 278 -11.73 11.59 -23.84
C TYR A 278 -10.94 11.37 -25.12
N ARG A 279 -11.52 10.74 -26.15
CA ARG A 279 -10.87 10.53 -27.47
C ARG A 279 -9.54 9.78 -27.38
N GLY A 280 -9.49 8.77 -26.52
CA GLY A 280 -8.40 7.78 -26.53
C GLY A 280 -8.42 6.97 -27.83
N ILE A 281 -7.25 6.55 -28.30
CA ILE A 281 -7.13 5.57 -29.38
C ILE A 281 -7.38 4.20 -28.75
N ALA A 282 -8.45 3.53 -29.17
CA ALA A 282 -8.94 2.29 -28.56
C ALA A 282 -8.36 1.03 -29.22
N ILE A 283 -7.03 0.96 -29.31
CA ILE A 283 -6.29 -0.22 -29.79
C ILE A 283 -5.14 -0.54 -28.84
N PRO A 284 -4.66 -1.79 -28.78
CA PRO A 284 -3.57 -2.18 -27.88
C PRO A 284 -2.33 -1.31 -28.03
N GLU A 285 -1.92 -1.02 -29.28
CA GLU A 285 -0.69 -0.30 -29.63
C GLU A 285 -0.58 1.10 -29.01
N SER A 286 -1.70 1.66 -28.55
CA SER A 286 -1.78 2.99 -27.97
C SER A 286 -1.98 3.02 -26.44
N ARG A 287 -1.91 1.87 -25.76
CA ARG A 287 -2.08 1.76 -24.30
C ARG A 287 -0.77 1.40 -23.62
N TYR A 288 -0.34 2.25 -22.69
CA TYR A 288 0.89 2.06 -21.93
C TYR A 288 0.62 2.12 -20.43
N LEU A 289 1.37 1.33 -19.67
CA LEU A 289 1.26 1.20 -18.22
C LEU A 289 2.54 1.72 -17.57
N ASP A 290 2.41 2.33 -16.39
CA ASP A 290 3.57 2.62 -15.57
C ASP A 290 3.20 2.80 -14.11
N GLY A 291 4.17 2.59 -13.24
CA GLY A 291 4.01 2.88 -11.83
C GLY A 291 5.25 2.50 -11.05
N CYS A 292 5.20 2.82 -9.75
CA CYS A 292 6.25 2.44 -8.83
C CYS A 292 5.68 1.70 -7.61
N SER A 293 6.47 0.83 -6.98
CA SER A 293 6.06 0.02 -5.83
C SER A 293 4.95 -0.95 -6.27
N THR A 294 3.84 -1.02 -5.54
CA THR A 294 2.59 -1.65 -5.99
C THR A 294 2.21 -1.26 -7.42
N GLY A 295 2.35 0.01 -7.80
CA GLY A 295 2.06 0.44 -9.18
C GLY A 295 3.02 -0.16 -10.21
N GLY A 296 4.27 -0.43 -9.81
CA GLY A 296 5.24 -1.16 -10.62
C GLY A 296 4.78 -2.61 -10.82
N TRP A 297 4.36 -3.29 -9.74
CA TRP A 297 3.85 -4.65 -9.83
C TRP A 297 2.59 -4.73 -10.70
N VAL A 298 1.61 -3.84 -10.48
CA VAL A 298 0.38 -3.80 -11.27
C VAL A 298 0.68 -3.53 -12.73
N SER A 299 1.56 -2.57 -13.04
CA SER A 299 1.92 -2.28 -14.45
C SER A 299 2.50 -3.50 -15.16
N LEU A 300 3.35 -4.29 -14.47
CA LEU A 300 3.91 -5.51 -15.01
C LEU A 300 2.86 -6.62 -15.11
N ALA A 301 2.10 -6.85 -14.04
CA ALA A 301 1.07 -7.88 -13.99
C ALA A 301 0.01 -7.68 -15.07
N LEU A 302 -0.52 -6.45 -15.24
CA LEU A 302 -1.47 -6.14 -16.30
C LEU A 302 -0.90 -6.41 -17.70
N GLN A 303 0.38 -6.09 -17.94
CA GLN A 303 1.03 -6.40 -19.22
C GLN A 303 1.18 -7.91 -19.46
N LEU A 304 1.39 -8.70 -18.41
CA LEU A 304 1.56 -10.15 -18.50
C LEU A 304 0.21 -10.90 -18.59
N PHE A 305 -0.80 -10.49 -17.82
CA PHE A 305 -2.14 -11.10 -17.82
C PHE A 305 -2.99 -10.66 -19.01
N TYR A 306 -2.79 -9.44 -19.53
CA TYR A 306 -3.52 -8.91 -20.68
C TYR A 306 -2.57 -8.48 -21.81
N PRO A 307 -1.73 -9.39 -22.34
CA PRO A 307 -0.63 -9.05 -23.25
C PRO A 307 -1.11 -8.55 -24.62
N ASP A 308 -2.34 -8.90 -24.99
CA ASP A 308 -3.01 -8.47 -26.22
C ASP A 308 -3.81 -7.17 -26.03
N PHE A 309 -3.95 -6.67 -24.79
CA PHE A 309 -4.70 -5.45 -24.48
C PHE A 309 -3.78 -4.22 -24.30
N PHE A 310 -2.57 -4.42 -23.77
CA PHE A 310 -1.57 -3.38 -23.53
C PHE A 310 -0.33 -3.54 -24.41
N ASN A 311 0.33 -2.41 -24.73
CA ASN A 311 1.51 -2.36 -25.61
C ASN A 311 2.81 -1.99 -24.89
N GLY A 312 2.80 -1.90 -23.57
CA GLY A 312 4.02 -1.87 -22.79
C GLY A 312 3.84 -1.38 -21.38
N CYS A 313 4.78 -1.79 -20.51
CA CYS A 313 4.85 -1.35 -19.12
C CYS A 313 6.24 -0.80 -18.77
N PHE A 314 6.24 0.29 -17.99
CA PHE A 314 7.42 0.88 -17.36
C PHE A 314 7.31 0.68 -15.85
N SER A 315 7.84 -0.43 -15.36
CA SER A 315 7.69 -0.91 -13.99
C SER A 315 8.88 -0.51 -13.13
N TYR A 316 8.64 0.16 -12.00
CA TYR A 316 9.69 0.60 -11.08
C TYR A 316 9.49 -0.02 -9.71
N SER A 317 10.55 -0.62 -9.15
CA SER A 317 10.55 -1.31 -7.85
C SER A 317 9.23 -2.09 -7.61
N PRO A 318 8.81 -2.99 -8.51
CA PRO A 318 7.57 -3.72 -8.32
C PRO A 318 7.62 -4.50 -7.01
N ASP A 319 6.47 -4.68 -6.36
CA ASP A 319 6.26 -5.67 -5.29
C ASP A 319 6.76 -7.07 -5.74
N GLN A 320 6.75 -8.06 -4.86
CA GLN A 320 7.33 -9.37 -5.14
C GLN A 320 6.71 -10.04 -6.39
N VAL A 321 7.56 -10.26 -7.40
CA VAL A 321 7.21 -10.97 -8.64
C VAL A 321 7.44 -12.48 -8.56
N ASP A 322 8.04 -12.93 -7.45
CA ASP A 322 8.42 -14.31 -7.18
C ASP A 322 8.14 -14.61 -5.70
N PHE A 323 7.35 -15.66 -5.43
CA PHE A 323 6.96 -16.02 -4.07
C PHE A 323 7.93 -16.98 -3.36
N GLU A 324 8.97 -17.45 -4.06
CA GLU A 324 10.15 -18.02 -3.39
C GLU A 324 11.00 -16.94 -2.70
N ASN A 325 10.78 -15.67 -3.03
CA ASN A 325 11.47 -14.49 -2.51
C ASN A 325 10.49 -13.38 -2.10
N CYS A 326 9.35 -13.72 -1.51
CA CYS A 326 8.32 -12.80 -1.05
C CYS A 326 8.78 -12.01 0.19
N GLN A 327 9.46 -10.88 -0.01
CA GLN A 327 10.04 -10.06 1.07
C GLN A 327 10.89 -10.90 2.05
N LEU A 328 11.84 -11.66 1.48
CA LEU A 328 12.71 -12.64 2.19
C LEU A 328 12.02 -13.91 2.71
N ILE A 329 10.74 -14.11 2.43
CA ILE A 329 10.02 -15.33 2.76
C ILE A 329 9.96 -16.21 1.50
N ASN A 330 10.39 -17.47 1.62
CA ASN A 330 10.02 -18.47 0.64
C ASN A 330 8.71 -19.12 1.10
N ILE A 331 7.57 -18.67 0.56
CA ILE A 331 6.26 -19.09 1.09
C ILE A 331 6.01 -20.59 0.89
N TYR A 332 6.65 -21.19 -0.12
CA TYR A 332 6.51 -22.61 -0.43
C TYR A 332 7.36 -23.52 0.47
N LYS A 333 8.46 -23.00 1.04
CA LYS A 333 9.43 -23.79 1.81
C LYS A 333 9.52 -23.44 3.29
N ASP A 334 9.35 -22.18 3.65
CA ASP A 334 9.55 -21.73 5.04
C ASP A 334 8.36 -22.13 5.92
N ASP A 335 8.62 -22.56 7.16
CA ASP A 335 7.55 -22.92 8.10
C ASP A 335 6.93 -21.70 8.80
N ASN A 336 7.65 -20.57 8.80
CA ASN A 336 7.27 -19.37 9.51
C ASN A 336 7.67 -18.13 8.69
N ALA A 337 6.82 -17.11 8.67
CA ALA A 337 7.05 -15.82 8.01
C ALA A 337 7.91 -14.86 8.85
N PHE A 338 7.81 -14.93 10.18
CA PHE A 338 8.51 -14.02 11.10
C PHE A 338 9.94 -14.44 11.39
N TYR A 339 10.22 -15.75 11.47
CA TYR A 339 11.54 -16.27 11.78
C TYR A 339 12.06 -17.16 10.66
N ASN A 340 13.33 -16.98 10.27
CA ASN A 340 13.97 -17.82 9.27
C ASN A 340 14.44 -19.16 9.84
N GLU A 341 15.00 -20.03 8.97
CA GLU A 341 15.46 -21.37 9.32
C GLU A 341 16.57 -21.41 10.38
N PHE A 342 17.22 -20.28 10.63
CA PHE A 342 18.25 -20.10 11.66
C PHE A 342 17.69 -19.52 12.97
N GLY A 343 16.38 -19.25 13.05
CA GLY A 343 15.73 -18.63 14.20
C GLY A 343 15.90 -17.11 14.28
N TYR A 344 16.40 -16.45 13.23
CA TYR A 344 16.49 -14.98 13.19
C TYR A 344 15.15 -14.36 12.81
N LEU A 345 14.79 -13.28 13.51
CA LEU A 345 13.65 -12.44 13.16
C LEU A 345 13.89 -11.79 11.79
N ARG A 346 13.03 -12.07 10.81
CA ARG A 346 13.15 -11.53 9.45
C ARG A 346 12.86 -10.03 9.43
N PRO A 347 13.71 -9.24 8.76
CA PRO A 347 13.38 -7.86 8.44
C PRO A 347 12.41 -7.79 7.26
N LEU A 348 11.53 -6.80 7.28
CA LEU A 348 10.69 -6.40 6.14
C LEU A 348 11.20 -5.10 5.53
N VAL A 349 11.68 -4.17 6.38
CA VAL A 349 12.21 -2.87 5.94
C VAL A 349 13.67 -2.73 6.35
N ARG A 350 14.49 -2.18 5.47
CA ARG A 350 15.88 -1.73 5.72
C ARG A 350 16.14 -0.35 5.17
N ASP A 351 17.23 0.27 5.60
CA ASP A 351 17.79 1.45 4.95
C ASP A 351 18.64 1.08 3.71
N VAL A 352 19.14 2.10 2.99
CA VAL A 352 19.96 1.92 1.78
C VAL A 352 21.38 1.39 2.05
N ASN A 353 21.83 1.34 3.30
CA ASN A 353 23.10 0.71 3.69
C ASN A 353 22.93 -0.77 4.03
N GLY A 354 21.68 -1.25 4.14
CA GLY A 354 21.35 -2.61 4.49
C GLY A 354 20.92 -2.81 5.95
N GLU A 355 20.87 -1.75 6.77
CA GLU A 355 20.52 -1.84 8.18
C GLU A 355 19.02 -2.12 8.35
N PRO A 356 18.62 -3.23 9.01
CA PRO A 356 17.22 -3.53 9.30
C PRO A 356 16.54 -2.45 10.13
N MET A 357 15.35 -2.03 9.72
CA MET A 357 14.56 -0.99 10.39
C MET A 357 13.28 -1.54 11.02
N VAL A 358 12.59 -2.46 10.34
CA VAL A 358 11.31 -3.01 10.77
C VAL A 358 11.29 -4.51 10.50
N SER A 359 10.84 -5.30 11.49
CA SER A 359 10.65 -6.74 11.33
C SER A 359 9.32 -7.08 10.66
N GLN A 360 9.25 -8.24 10.00
CA GLN A 360 7.99 -8.78 9.47
C GLN A 360 6.90 -8.86 10.55
N LYS A 361 7.28 -9.29 11.75
CA LYS A 361 6.38 -9.43 12.91
C LYS A 361 5.80 -8.09 13.35
N ASP A 362 6.65 -7.06 13.49
CA ASP A 362 6.19 -5.73 13.91
C ASP A 362 5.28 -5.11 12.84
N TYR A 363 5.61 -5.28 11.56
CA TYR A 363 4.78 -4.78 10.46
C TYR A 363 3.37 -5.38 10.50
N ILE A 364 3.29 -6.71 10.64
CA ILE A 364 2.01 -7.41 10.74
C ILE A 364 1.26 -7.02 12.01
N GLN A 365 1.92 -6.81 13.15
CA GLN A 365 1.24 -6.38 14.37
C GLN A 365 0.58 -4.99 14.22
N PHE A 366 1.26 -4.04 13.56
CA PHE A 366 0.68 -2.73 13.27
C PHE A 366 -0.49 -2.81 12.29
N GLU A 367 -0.44 -3.74 11.34
CA GLU A 367 -1.54 -3.98 10.41
C GLU A 367 -2.73 -4.69 11.09
N ASN A 368 -2.48 -5.65 11.99
CA ASN A 368 -3.50 -6.32 12.79
C ASN A 368 -4.36 -5.31 13.58
N VAL A 369 -3.74 -4.27 14.15
CA VAL A 369 -4.45 -3.22 14.91
C VAL A 369 -5.45 -2.46 14.04
N GLN A 370 -5.15 -2.30 12.75
CA GLN A 370 -6.00 -1.56 11.82
C GLN A 370 -7.24 -2.36 11.38
N GLY A 371 -7.16 -3.69 11.31
CA GLY A 371 -8.29 -4.54 10.91
C GLY A 371 -9.34 -4.69 12.00
N SER A 372 -10.62 -4.60 11.62
CA SER A 372 -11.73 -4.89 12.53
C SER A 372 -11.83 -6.38 12.91
N SER A 373 -11.15 -7.26 12.18
CA SER A 373 -10.97 -8.66 12.59
C SER A 373 -9.87 -8.86 13.65
N ASP A 374 -9.21 -7.78 14.10
CA ASP A 374 -7.98 -7.83 14.91
C ASP A 374 -6.84 -8.62 14.24
N THR A 375 -6.91 -8.75 12.91
CA THR A 375 -5.91 -9.35 12.04
C THR A 375 -5.70 -8.48 10.81
N TYR A 376 -4.60 -8.72 10.09
CA TYR A 376 -4.28 -8.00 8.87
C TYR A 376 -5.26 -8.28 7.72
N LEU A 377 -6.20 -9.23 7.84
CA LEU A 377 -7.07 -9.71 6.74
C LEU A 377 -8.07 -8.68 6.20
N ASN A 378 -8.39 -7.65 6.98
CA ASN A 378 -9.31 -6.59 6.59
C ASN A 378 -8.87 -5.21 7.10
N SER A 379 -7.56 -5.00 7.18
CA SER A 379 -6.97 -3.75 7.69
C SER A 379 -6.94 -2.61 6.67
N GLY A 380 -7.15 -2.93 5.39
CA GLY A 380 -6.87 -2.03 4.27
C GLY A 380 -5.36 -1.77 4.04
N GLY A 381 -4.50 -2.47 4.78
CA GLY A 381 -3.04 -2.49 4.65
C GLY A 381 -2.53 -3.43 3.56
N GLN A 382 -1.23 -3.47 3.34
CA GLN A 382 -0.65 -4.16 2.19
C GLN A 382 -0.83 -5.68 2.28
N PHE A 383 -0.72 -6.27 3.46
CA PHE A 383 -0.97 -7.71 3.64
C PHE A 383 -2.47 -8.06 3.57
N SER A 384 -3.36 -7.14 3.92
CA SER A 384 -4.80 -7.24 3.65
C SER A 384 -5.04 -7.36 2.15
N ALA A 385 -4.45 -6.46 1.35
CA ALA A 385 -4.57 -6.48 -0.10
C ALA A 385 -3.95 -7.73 -0.72
N PHE A 386 -2.75 -8.14 -0.29
CA PHE A 386 -2.15 -9.40 -0.73
C PHE A 386 -3.04 -10.60 -0.40
N SER A 387 -3.64 -10.64 0.79
CA SER A 387 -4.54 -11.73 1.16
C SER A 387 -5.78 -11.75 0.28
N ALA A 388 -6.40 -10.59 0.07
CA ALA A 388 -7.59 -10.47 -0.76
C ALA A 388 -7.32 -10.80 -2.24
N LEU A 389 -6.14 -10.45 -2.75
CA LEU A 389 -5.75 -10.72 -4.12
C LEU A 389 -5.36 -12.20 -4.31
N PHE A 390 -4.48 -12.73 -3.47
CA PHE A 390 -3.82 -13.99 -3.72
C PHE A 390 -4.47 -15.21 -3.06
N SER A 391 -5.23 -15.01 -1.98
CA SER A 391 -5.77 -16.12 -1.17
C SER A 391 -7.15 -16.54 -1.65
N PRO A 392 -7.57 -17.80 -1.38
CA PRO A 392 -8.96 -18.17 -1.58
C PRO A 392 -9.85 -17.50 -0.53
N LYS A 393 -11.15 -17.45 -0.80
CA LYS A 393 -12.14 -16.98 0.16
C LYS A 393 -12.18 -17.87 1.41
N GLY A 394 -12.19 -17.25 2.58
CA GLY A 394 -12.24 -17.89 3.89
C GLY A 394 -13.62 -17.79 4.55
N GLU A 395 -13.63 -17.89 5.87
CA GLU A 395 -14.83 -17.74 6.70
C GLU A 395 -15.18 -16.26 6.93
N ASN A 396 -16.45 -15.96 7.23
CA ASN A 396 -16.93 -14.61 7.55
C ASN A 396 -16.58 -13.54 6.49
N ASP A 397 -16.59 -13.95 5.21
CA ASP A 397 -16.23 -13.11 4.06
C ASP A 397 -14.80 -12.55 4.09
N LEU A 398 -13.91 -13.08 4.95
CA LEU A 398 -12.50 -12.71 4.98
C LEU A 398 -11.67 -13.62 4.06
N PRO A 399 -10.55 -13.13 3.49
CA PRO A 399 -9.57 -13.98 2.82
C PRO A 399 -8.95 -14.99 3.81
N LYS A 400 -8.53 -16.17 3.33
CA LYS A 400 -7.70 -17.06 4.16
C LYS A 400 -6.31 -16.45 4.38
N PRO A 401 -5.77 -16.45 5.61
CA PRO A 401 -4.42 -15.94 5.86
C PRO A 401 -3.34 -16.85 5.26
N LEU A 402 -2.33 -16.28 4.60
CA LEU A 402 -1.11 -17.00 4.21
C LEU A 402 -0.36 -17.56 5.42
N PHE A 403 -0.34 -16.81 6.53
CA PHE A 403 0.28 -17.24 7.77
C PHE A 403 -0.52 -16.74 8.97
N ASP A 404 -0.42 -17.46 10.08
CA ASP A 404 -1.09 -17.09 11.32
C ASP A 404 -0.65 -15.67 11.78
N PRO A 405 -1.60 -14.74 12.01
CA PRO A 405 -1.28 -13.33 12.30
C PRO A 405 -0.46 -13.09 13.58
N ALA A 406 -0.47 -14.02 14.53
CA ALA A 406 0.21 -13.88 15.82
C ALA A 406 1.56 -14.62 15.88
N THR A 407 1.62 -15.80 15.27
CA THR A 407 2.78 -16.71 15.34
C THR A 407 3.62 -16.69 14.07
N GLY A 408 3.08 -16.25 12.94
CA GLY A 408 3.73 -16.24 11.63
C GLY A 408 3.81 -17.62 10.99
N LYS A 409 3.17 -18.67 11.54
CA LYS A 409 3.20 -20.02 10.96
C LYS A 409 2.51 -20.01 9.59
N ILE A 410 3.22 -20.45 8.55
CA ILE A 410 2.71 -20.44 7.17
C ILE A 410 1.72 -21.60 6.95
N ASP A 411 0.61 -21.30 6.28
CA ASP A 411 -0.33 -22.29 5.76
C ASP A 411 0.11 -22.72 4.36
N ARG A 412 0.53 -23.98 4.24
CA ARG A 412 1.02 -24.57 2.98
C ARG A 412 -0.03 -24.63 1.88
N GLN A 413 -1.31 -24.81 2.24
CA GLN A 413 -2.38 -24.89 1.24
C GLN A 413 -2.67 -23.50 0.67
N VAL A 414 -2.67 -22.47 1.52
CA VAL A 414 -2.83 -21.09 1.06
C VAL A 414 -1.61 -20.64 0.26
N ALA A 415 -0.39 -20.98 0.69
CA ALA A 415 0.83 -20.69 -0.05
C ALA A 415 0.81 -21.32 -1.46
N GLU A 416 0.40 -22.58 -1.60
CA GLU A 416 0.27 -23.20 -2.92
C GLU A 416 -0.84 -22.56 -3.75
N TYR A 417 -1.95 -22.13 -3.13
CA TYR A 417 -3.00 -21.39 -3.84
C TYR A 417 -2.50 -20.06 -4.42
N TRP A 418 -1.57 -19.39 -3.73
CA TRP A 418 -0.96 -18.15 -4.21
C TRP A 418 -0.17 -18.33 -5.51
N ARG A 419 0.32 -19.55 -5.83
CA ARG A 419 1.16 -19.82 -7.01
C ARG A 419 0.58 -19.29 -8.33
N LYS A 420 -0.76 -19.25 -8.48
CA LYS A 420 -1.41 -18.70 -9.69
C LYS A 420 -1.14 -17.20 -9.94
N HIS A 421 -0.64 -16.49 -8.94
CA HIS A 421 -0.28 -15.06 -9.01
C HIS A 421 1.23 -14.82 -8.89
N ASP A 422 2.04 -15.87 -8.77
CA ASP A 422 3.48 -15.78 -8.85
C ASP A 422 3.87 -15.49 -10.30
N LEU A 423 4.29 -14.25 -10.57
CA LEU A 423 4.56 -13.80 -11.95
C LEU A 423 5.75 -14.57 -12.55
N LYS A 424 6.74 -14.96 -11.75
CA LYS A 424 7.86 -15.79 -12.21
C LYS A 424 7.36 -17.15 -12.67
N ASP A 425 6.64 -17.87 -11.80
CA ASP A 425 6.09 -19.19 -12.09
C ASP A 425 5.14 -19.14 -13.31
N MET A 426 4.27 -18.13 -13.36
CA MET A 426 3.34 -17.95 -14.48
C MET A 426 4.08 -17.70 -15.81
N VAL A 427 5.09 -16.83 -15.85
CA VAL A 427 5.83 -16.55 -17.08
C VAL A 427 6.64 -17.76 -17.53
N GLU A 428 7.33 -18.42 -16.60
CA GLU A 428 8.15 -19.60 -16.87
C GLU A 428 7.30 -20.73 -17.47
N ASN A 429 6.17 -21.04 -16.84
CA ASN A 429 5.30 -22.14 -17.24
C ASN A 429 4.46 -21.85 -18.50
N ASN A 430 4.41 -20.60 -18.98
CA ASN A 430 3.61 -20.21 -20.15
C ASN A 430 4.43 -19.55 -21.27
N TRP A 431 5.77 -19.61 -21.20
CA TRP A 431 6.66 -18.84 -22.08
C TRP A 431 6.40 -19.05 -23.58
N GLU A 432 6.13 -20.29 -24.02
CA GLU A 432 5.88 -20.61 -25.44
C GLU A 432 4.73 -19.78 -26.03
N THR A 433 3.72 -19.47 -25.23
CA THR A 433 2.54 -18.70 -25.67
C THR A 433 2.62 -17.22 -25.31
N LEU A 434 3.20 -16.89 -24.14
CA LEU A 434 3.29 -15.53 -23.63
C LEU A 434 4.48 -14.77 -24.23
N GLY A 435 5.65 -15.41 -24.32
CA GLY A 435 6.91 -14.83 -24.77
C GLY A 435 6.79 -14.07 -26.11
N PRO A 436 6.18 -14.64 -27.16
CA PRO A 436 5.93 -13.92 -28.43
C PRO A 436 5.08 -12.66 -28.29
N LYS A 437 4.14 -12.62 -27.35
CA LYS A 437 3.17 -11.52 -27.20
C LYS A 437 3.73 -10.32 -26.44
N ILE A 438 4.79 -10.53 -25.65
CA ILE A 438 5.39 -9.50 -24.78
C ILE A 438 6.72 -8.95 -25.31
N GLN A 439 7.13 -9.37 -26.51
CA GLN A 439 8.33 -8.82 -27.17
C GLN A 439 8.22 -7.31 -27.33
N GLY A 440 9.23 -6.61 -26.86
CA GLY A 440 9.39 -5.17 -27.02
C GLY A 440 8.38 -4.38 -26.19
N LYS A 441 7.88 -4.95 -25.08
CA LYS A 441 6.84 -4.35 -24.21
C LYS A 441 7.25 -4.14 -22.75
N ILE A 442 8.38 -4.66 -22.26
CA ILE A 442 8.68 -4.69 -20.82
C ILE A 442 9.98 -3.95 -20.49
N TRP A 443 9.88 -2.91 -19.65
CA TRP A 443 11.01 -2.26 -19.00
C TRP A 443 10.81 -2.23 -17.48
N ILE A 444 11.84 -2.63 -16.75
CA ILE A 444 11.82 -2.74 -15.30
C ILE A 444 13.07 -2.06 -14.73
N TRP A 445 12.88 -1.24 -13.69
CA TRP A 445 13.97 -0.67 -12.88
C TRP A 445 13.79 -1.09 -11.43
N VAL A 446 14.84 -1.62 -10.81
CA VAL A 446 14.81 -2.03 -9.39
C VAL A 446 16.05 -1.53 -8.68
N ALA A 447 15.85 -0.99 -7.49
CA ALA A 447 16.91 -0.59 -6.59
C ALA A 447 17.61 -1.81 -5.96
N ASP A 448 18.94 -1.86 -5.97
CA ASP A 448 19.68 -2.95 -5.31
C ASP A 448 19.56 -2.92 -3.79
N MET A 449 19.40 -1.71 -3.24
CA MET A 449 19.14 -1.46 -1.83
C MET A 449 17.68 -1.05 -1.61
N ASP A 450 16.75 -1.72 -2.32
CA ASP A 450 15.32 -1.51 -2.11
C ASP A 450 14.97 -1.72 -0.63
N HIS A 451 14.23 -0.76 -0.06
CA HIS A 451 13.88 -0.73 1.36
C HIS A 451 13.08 -1.97 1.77
N PHE A 452 12.28 -2.56 0.87
CA PHE A 452 11.35 -3.65 1.16
C PHE A 452 11.84 -5.03 0.72
N TYR A 453 13.13 -5.15 0.38
CA TYR A 453 13.74 -6.38 -0.11
C TYR A 453 13.02 -6.97 -1.34
N LEU A 454 12.60 -6.11 -2.27
CA LEU A 454 11.94 -6.53 -3.52
C LEU A 454 12.95 -6.99 -4.60
N ASN A 455 14.21 -6.61 -4.44
CA ASN A 455 15.28 -6.92 -5.39
C ASN A 455 15.62 -8.42 -5.54
N PRO A 456 15.56 -9.30 -4.51
CA PRO A 456 15.84 -10.72 -4.70
C PRO A 456 14.81 -11.41 -5.60
N ALA A 457 13.51 -11.12 -5.42
CA ALA A 457 12.45 -11.61 -6.29
C ALA A 457 12.66 -11.19 -7.75
N MET A 458 13.02 -9.92 -7.98
CA MET A 458 13.31 -9.46 -9.34
C MET A 458 14.56 -10.12 -9.94
N ARG A 459 15.60 -10.37 -9.14
CA ARG A 459 16.80 -11.09 -9.61
C ARG A 459 16.48 -12.53 -10.03
N ALA A 460 15.60 -13.21 -9.30
CA ALA A 460 15.12 -14.52 -9.68
C ALA A 460 14.32 -14.48 -10.99
N PHE A 461 13.46 -13.47 -11.16
CA PHE A 461 12.70 -13.25 -12.39
C PHE A 461 13.61 -12.95 -13.60
N ASP A 462 14.61 -12.08 -13.44
CA ASP A 462 15.63 -11.78 -14.46
C ASP A 462 16.44 -13.03 -14.85
N ALA A 463 16.88 -13.82 -13.86
CA ALA A 463 17.60 -15.06 -14.12
C ALA A 463 16.76 -16.09 -14.89
N MET A 464 15.44 -16.15 -14.64
CA MET A 464 14.50 -16.97 -15.39
C MET A 464 14.35 -16.47 -16.83
N LEU A 465 14.12 -15.16 -17.05
CA LEU A 465 13.99 -14.58 -18.39
C LEU A 465 15.25 -14.77 -19.24
N ASN A 466 16.44 -14.73 -18.64
CA ASN A 466 17.69 -14.97 -19.34
C ASN A 466 17.86 -16.42 -19.83
N GLN A 467 17.06 -17.37 -19.34
CA GLN A 467 17.04 -18.77 -19.78
C GLN A 467 15.97 -19.05 -20.83
N THR A 468 15.06 -18.12 -21.08
CA THR A 468 14.01 -18.34 -22.07
C THR A 468 14.60 -18.31 -23.47
N ASP A 469 14.04 -19.11 -24.38
CA ASP A 469 14.39 -19.16 -25.79
C ASP A 469 13.11 -19.40 -26.62
N ASN A 470 13.14 -19.13 -27.93
CA ASN A 470 12.01 -19.26 -28.86
C ASN A 470 10.68 -18.61 -28.38
N PRO A 471 10.64 -17.28 -28.17
CA PRO A 471 11.70 -16.29 -28.43
C PRO A 471 12.63 -16.11 -27.22
N LYS A 472 13.80 -15.52 -27.46
CA LYS A 472 14.61 -14.97 -26.36
C LYS A 472 13.86 -13.79 -25.74
N SER A 473 13.80 -13.69 -24.41
CA SER A 473 13.24 -12.50 -23.78
C SER A 473 14.04 -11.25 -24.19
N ASP A 474 13.33 -10.18 -24.54
CA ASP A 474 13.89 -8.85 -24.80
C ASP A 474 13.50 -7.81 -23.74
N ALA A 475 12.92 -8.28 -22.62
CA ALA A 475 12.59 -7.44 -21.48
C ALA A 475 13.85 -6.78 -20.92
N SER A 476 13.79 -5.47 -20.67
CA SER A 476 14.91 -4.71 -20.14
C SER A 476 14.81 -4.57 -18.63
N ILE A 477 15.72 -5.18 -17.88
CA ILE A 477 15.75 -5.10 -16.41
C ILE A 477 17.03 -4.38 -15.96
N HIS A 478 16.85 -3.27 -15.24
CA HIS A 478 17.95 -2.44 -14.75
C HIS A 478 17.99 -2.47 -13.22
N PHE A 479 19.11 -2.95 -12.68
CA PHE A 479 19.40 -2.87 -11.25
C PHE A 479 20.24 -1.63 -10.96
N SER A 480 19.76 -0.75 -10.08
CA SER A 480 20.44 0.49 -9.71
C SER A 480 21.21 0.33 -8.40
N PRO A 481 22.56 0.36 -8.43
CA PRO A 481 23.38 0.18 -7.24
C PRO A 481 23.17 1.30 -6.22
N MET A 482 23.09 0.95 -4.94
CA MET A 482 22.99 1.91 -3.80
C MET A 482 21.78 2.86 -3.85
N LYS A 483 20.78 2.56 -4.69
CA LYS A 483 19.52 3.29 -4.74
C LYS A 483 18.49 2.64 -3.83
N GLY A 484 17.58 3.46 -3.31
CA GLY A 484 16.44 3.02 -2.50
C GLY A 484 15.17 2.79 -3.34
N HIS A 485 14.14 2.27 -2.66
CA HIS A 485 12.82 2.01 -3.25
C HIS A 485 12.28 3.20 -4.05
N CYS A 486 11.93 2.99 -5.32
CA CYS A 486 11.37 4.01 -6.22
C CYS A 486 12.25 5.23 -6.50
N GLU A 487 13.51 5.27 -6.09
CA GLU A 487 14.36 6.48 -6.22
C GLU A 487 14.60 6.89 -7.68
N GLU A 488 14.59 5.93 -8.61
CA GLU A 488 14.79 6.15 -10.04
C GLU A 488 13.50 6.47 -10.81
N TYR A 489 12.33 6.44 -10.15
CA TYR A 489 11.07 6.74 -10.81
C TYR A 489 10.92 8.24 -11.04
N ASP A 490 10.86 8.63 -12.31
CA ASP A 490 10.59 10.00 -12.72
C ASP A 490 9.43 10.05 -13.71
N PHE A 491 8.42 10.86 -13.37
CA PHE A 491 7.17 10.92 -14.12
C PHE A 491 7.34 11.47 -15.54
N ILE A 492 8.27 12.41 -15.75
CA ILE A 492 8.56 13.05 -17.05
C ILE A 492 9.41 12.12 -17.92
N LYS A 493 10.42 11.46 -17.34
CA LYS A 493 11.25 10.46 -18.01
C LYS A 493 10.42 9.34 -18.63
N VAL A 494 9.48 8.78 -17.86
CA VAL A 494 8.59 7.72 -18.36
C VAL A 494 7.72 8.22 -19.52
N TYR A 495 7.24 9.47 -19.48
CA TYR A 495 6.53 10.03 -20.64
C TYR A 495 7.39 10.06 -21.89
N HIS A 496 8.63 10.54 -21.79
CA HIS A 496 9.51 10.60 -22.95
C HIS A 496 9.78 9.21 -23.52
N GLN A 497 10.00 8.21 -22.66
CA GLN A 497 10.16 6.82 -23.10
C GLN A 497 8.91 6.27 -23.84
N ILE A 498 7.71 6.55 -23.33
CA ILE A 498 6.45 6.19 -24.02
C ILE A 498 6.33 6.94 -25.35
N GLN A 499 6.65 8.24 -25.36
CA GLN A 499 6.56 9.10 -26.54
C GLN A 499 7.48 8.62 -27.68
N GLU A 500 8.69 8.17 -27.36
CA GLU A 500 9.64 7.56 -28.29
C GLU A 500 9.07 6.29 -28.93
N LYS A 501 8.35 5.46 -28.16
CA LYS A 501 7.69 4.27 -28.72
C LYS A 501 6.52 4.59 -29.63
N ILE A 502 5.79 5.67 -29.36
CA ILE A 502 4.64 6.09 -30.18
C ILE A 502 5.10 6.75 -31.49
N ASN A 503 6.20 7.51 -31.47
CA ASN A 503 6.71 8.25 -32.64
C ASN A 503 8.23 8.07 -32.79
N PRO A 504 8.71 6.91 -33.27
CA PRO A 504 10.15 6.65 -33.42
C PRO A 504 10.85 7.61 -34.40
N ASP A 505 10.12 8.17 -35.37
CA ASP A 505 10.67 9.04 -36.44
C ASP A 505 10.75 10.54 -36.07
N LYS A 506 10.51 10.92 -34.81
CA LYS A 506 10.49 12.33 -34.34
C LYS A 506 11.74 12.78 -33.58
N GLN A 507 12.77 11.94 -33.49
CA GLN A 507 14.13 12.34 -33.07
C GLN A 507 14.94 12.78 -34.29
#